data_AF-A0A1I4WJV9-F1
#
_entry.id   AF-A0A1I4WJV9-F1
#
_cell.length_a   1.000
_cell.length_b   1.000
_cell.length_c   1.000
_cell.angle_alpha   90.00
_cell.angle_beta   90.00
_cell.angle_gamma   90.00
#
_symmetry.space_group_name_H-M   'P 1'
#
loop_
_entity.id
_entity.type
_entity.pdbx_description
1 polymer ?
#
loop_
_entity_poly.entity_id
_entity_poly.type
_entity_poly.pdbx_seq_one_letter_code
_entity_poly.pdbx_strand_id
1 'polypeptide(L)'
;MGFNCTGILINSKADEQIMKTLFDSEIAYLKEVNFEEATDNFRDENTVDMVQTETGTLIITGLGQIYDISDFDGEIIQFMISDISDTYYFEKYKDKVLERKYIYSQGEIAEDEGSGIIRQDEDFTDQIWELADRYLQNNFKTNMFDQQFKRYKV
;
A
#
# COMPACT_ATOMS: atom_id res chain seq x y z
N MET A 1 -2.70 -20.89 -3.62
CA MET A 1 -3.74 -19.86 -3.40
C MET A 1 -3.02 -18.55 -3.62
N GLY A 2 -3.34 -17.80 -4.66
CA GLY A 2 -2.61 -16.56 -4.96
C GLY A 2 -3.00 -15.45 -4.00
N PHE A 3 -2.03 -14.68 -3.55
CA PHE A 3 -2.23 -13.50 -2.72
C PHE A 3 -2.44 -12.29 -3.64
N ASN A 4 -3.46 -11.50 -3.36
CA ASN A 4 -3.70 -10.24 -4.06
C ASN A 4 -3.83 -9.14 -3.01
N CYS A 5 -3.10 -8.04 -3.17
CA CYS A 5 -3.18 -6.92 -2.24
C CYS A 5 -2.93 -5.62 -3.00
N THR A 6 -3.64 -4.56 -2.64
CA THR A 6 -3.33 -3.20 -3.08
C THR A 6 -3.23 -2.32 -1.86
N GLY A 7 -2.28 -1.42 -1.83
CA GLY A 7 -2.10 -0.57 -0.67
C GLY A 7 -1.18 0.61 -0.89
N ILE A 8 -1.13 1.43 0.15
CA ILE A 8 -0.37 2.67 0.22
C ILE A 8 0.44 2.64 1.52
N LEU A 9 1.71 2.99 1.42
CA LEU A 9 2.63 3.16 2.54
C LEU A 9 3.05 4.63 2.62
N ILE A 10 2.90 5.23 3.79
CA ILE A 10 3.27 6.62 4.05
C ILE A 10 4.33 6.64 5.14
N ASN A 11 5.45 7.33 4.90
CA ASN A 11 6.53 7.49 5.87
C ASN A 11 6.24 8.60 6.88
N SER A 12 5.02 8.60 7.41
CA SER A 12 4.53 9.49 8.45
C SER A 12 3.15 9.01 8.92
N LYS A 13 2.61 9.68 9.94
CA LYS A 13 1.21 9.50 10.34
C LYS A 13 0.29 10.15 9.30
N ALA A 14 -0.74 9.42 8.88
CA ALA A 14 -1.83 9.98 8.09
C ALA A 14 -2.92 10.53 9.03
N ASP A 15 -3.12 11.84 9.03
CA ASP A 15 -4.29 12.44 9.67
C ASP A 15 -5.49 12.47 8.73
N GLU A 16 -6.63 12.92 9.23
CA GLU A 16 -7.87 13.00 8.45
C GLU A 16 -7.74 13.89 7.19
N GLN A 17 -6.89 14.92 7.23
CA GLN A 17 -6.68 15.82 6.09
C GLN A 17 -5.84 15.15 5.01
N ILE A 18 -4.80 14.41 5.39
CA ILE A 18 -4.02 13.56 4.48
C ILE A 18 -4.94 12.54 3.82
N MET A 19 -5.75 11.83 4.61
CA MET A 19 -6.67 10.82 4.10
C MET A 19 -7.70 11.42 3.14
N LYS A 20 -8.27 12.58 3.49
CA LYS A 20 -9.24 13.28 2.63
C LYS A 20 -8.63 13.71 1.30
N THR A 21 -7.37 14.16 1.32
CA THR A 21 -6.65 14.54 0.10
C THR A 21 -6.34 13.31 -0.75
N LEU A 22 -5.92 12.21 -0.13
CA LEU A 22 -5.55 10.97 -0.82
C LEU A 22 -6.72 10.26 -1.49
N PHE A 23 -7.90 10.26 -0.84
CA PHE A 23 -9.09 9.57 -1.34
C PHE A 23 -10.10 10.49 -2.04
N ASP A 24 -9.84 11.80 -2.08
CA ASP A 24 -10.77 12.83 -2.57
C ASP A 24 -12.17 12.74 -1.92
N SER A 25 -12.21 12.32 -0.66
CA SER A 25 -13.43 11.90 0.05
C SER A 25 -13.31 12.10 1.56
N GLU A 26 -14.45 12.26 2.24
CA GLU A 26 -14.45 12.19 3.71
C GLU A 26 -14.39 10.73 4.18
N ILE A 27 -13.61 10.48 5.24
CA ILE A 27 -13.47 9.14 5.79
C ILE A 27 -14.32 8.95 7.04
N ALA A 28 -15.03 7.83 7.13
CA ALA A 28 -15.82 7.47 8.30
C ALA A 28 -15.38 6.13 8.88
N TYR A 29 -14.95 6.12 10.14
CA TYR A 29 -14.58 4.88 10.84
C TYR A 29 -15.78 3.93 10.95
N LEU A 30 -15.56 2.66 10.63
CA LEU A 30 -16.58 1.61 10.69
C LEU A 30 -16.33 0.62 11.82
N LYS A 31 -15.18 -0.06 11.81
CA LYS A 31 -14.82 -1.13 12.74
C LYS A 31 -13.32 -1.44 12.70
N GLU A 32 -12.85 -2.27 13.62
CA GLU A 32 -11.55 -2.94 13.50
C GLU A 32 -11.70 -4.26 12.74
N VAL A 33 -10.66 -4.63 11.99
CA VAL A 33 -10.54 -5.87 11.23
C VAL A 33 -9.12 -6.43 11.35
N ASN A 34 -8.96 -7.73 11.16
CA ASN A 34 -7.63 -8.34 11.13
C ASN A 34 -6.99 -8.25 9.72
N PHE A 35 -5.74 -8.69 9.59
CA PHE A 35 -5.01 -8.66 8.31
C PHE A 35 -5.67 -9.50 7.20
N GLU A 36 -6.25 -10.65 7.55
CA GLU A 36 -6.93 -11.53 6.58
C GLU A 36 -8.17 -10.83 6.01
N GLU A 37 -8.98 -10.19 6.86
CA GLU A 37 -10.14 -9.39 6.44
C GLU A 37 -9.74 -8.14 5.65
N ALA A 38 -8.59 -7.53 5.95
CA ALA A 38 -8.08 -6.34 5.25
C ALA A 38 -7.60 -6.66 3.84
N THR A 39 -7.05 -7.85 3.64
CA THR A 39 -6.53 -8.34 2.36
C THR A 39 -7.51 -9.24 1.60
N ASP A 40 -8.73 -9.42 2.11
CA ASP A 40 -9.76 -10.22 1.47
C ASP A 40 -10.22 -9.60 0.14
N ASN A 41 -10.30 -10.43 -0.91
CA ASN A 41 -10.83 -10.05 -2.21
C ASN A 41 -12.33 -9.65 -2.15
N PHE A 42 -13.07 -10.15 -1.16
CA PHE A 42 -14.52 -9.95 -0.99
C PHE A 42 -14.86 -8.88 0.07
N ARG A 43 -13.93 -7.95 0.33
CA ARG A 43 -14.17 -6.80 1.21
C ARG A 43 -15.26 -5.86 0.67
N ASP A 44 -15.84 -5.07 1.58
CA ASP A 44 -16.83 -4.05 1.23
C ASP A 44 -16.24 -3.01 0.26
N GLU A 45 -17.01 -2.65 -0.77
CA GLU A 45 -16.64 -1.59 -1.72
C GLU A 45 -16.46 -0.24 -1.00
N ASN A 46 -15.57 0.60 -1.54
CA ASN A 46 -15.27 1.94 -1.00
C ASN A 46 -14.90 1.89 0.49
N THR A 47 -14.10 0.90 0.87
CA THR A 47 -13.48 0.84 2.18
C THR A 47 -11.98 0.78 2.07
N VAL A 48 -11.31 1.29 3.09
CA VAL A 48 -9.86 1.16 3.28
C VAL A 48 -9.57 0.70 4.70
N ASP A 49 -8.52 -0.10 4.86
CA ASP A 49 -8.10 -0.65 6.15
C ASP A 49 -6.73 -0.11 6.51
N MET A 50 -6.63 0.58 7.64
CA MET A 50 -5.43 1.32 8.01
C MET A 50 -4.82 0.79 9.30
N VAL A 51 -3.51 0.56 9.27
CA VAL A 51 -2.68 0.42 10.46
C VAL A 51 -1.67 1.57 10.50
N GLN A 52 -1.51 2.18 11.66
CA GLN A 52 -0.69 3.37 11.84
C GLN A 52 0.14 3.24 13.11
N THR A 53 1.42 3.58 13.02
CA THR A 53 2.37 3.61 14.14
C THR A 53 2.81 5.03 14.43
N GLU A 54 3.85 5.20 15.25
CA GLU A 54 4.43 6.52 15.48
C GLU A 54 5.18 7.08 14.27
N THR A 55 5.65 6.20 13.38
CA THR A 55 6.58 6.53 12.29
C THR A 55 5.95 6.44 10.91
N GLY A 56 4.91 5.64 10.73
CA GLY A 56 4.34 5.39 9.41
C GLY A 56 2.90 4.93 9.43
N THR A 57 2.34 4.84 8.23
CA THR A 57 0.96 4.39 7.98
C THR A 57 0.95 3.40 6.81
N LEU A 58 0.24 2.29 6.98
CA LEU A 58 -0.08 1.34 5.91
C LEU A 58 -1.59 1.34 5.73
N ILE A 59 -2.04 1.53 4.49
CA ILE A 59 -3.43 1.52 4.10
C ILE A 59 -3.62 0.43 3.05
N ILE A 60 -4.49 -0.53 3.33
CA ILE A 60 -4.89 -1.57 2.38
C ILE A 60 -6.20 -1.14 1.73
N THR A 61 -6.22 -1.11 0.40
CA THR A 61 -7.35 -0.65 -0.41
C THR A 61 -8.01 -1.81 -1.14
N GLY A 62 -9.14 -1.56 -1.80
CA GLY A 62 -9.71 -2.53 -2.74
C GLY A 62 -8.73 -2.84 -3.87
N LEU A 63 -8.75 -4.09 -4.36
CA LEU A 63 -7.95 -4.47 -5.52
C LEU A 63 -8.28 -3.61 -6.73
N GLY A 64 -7.24 -3.19 -7.45
CA GLY A 64 -7.40 -2.34 -8.63
C GLY A 64 -7.60 -0.87 -8.33
N GLN A 65 -7.74 -0.47 -7.06
CA GLN A 65 -7.84 0.94 -6.69
C GLN A 65 -6.45 1.58 -6.63
N ILE A 66 -6.06 2.21 -7.73
CA ILE A 66 -4.88 3.07 -7.82
C ILE A 66 -5.31 4.52 -7.63
N TYR A 67 -4.52 5.30 -6.90
CA TYR A 67 -4.84 6.66 -6.47
C TYR A 67 -3.75 7.59 -6.99
N ASP A 68 -4.07 8.84 -7.28
CA ASP A 68 -3.03 9.80 -7.65
C ASP A 68 -2.27 10.25 -6.41
N ILE A 69 -1.03 9.77 -6.26
CA ILE A 69 -0.13 10.09 -5.15
C ILE A 69 0.96 11.12 -5.54
N SER A 70 0.93 11.63 -6.76
CA SER A 70 2.02 12.47 -7.32
C SER A 70 2.17 13.82 -6.62
N ASP A 71 1.07 14.38 -6.09
CA ASP A 71 1.04 15.66 -5.39
C ASP A 71 1.30 15.57 -3.89
N PHE A 72 1.61 14.38 -3.36
CA PHE A 72 1.84 14.15 -1.93
C PHE A 72 3.11 14.87 -1.43
N ASP A 73 2.97 15.66 -0.37
CA ASP A 73 4.07 16.36 0.28
C ASP A 73 4.68 15.49 1.39
N GLY A 74 5.71 14.73 1.03
CA GLY A 74 6.39 13.77 1.88
C GLY A 74 6.78 12.50 1.11
N GLU A 75 7.03 11.41 1.81
CA GLU A 75 7.41 10.12 1.21
C GLU A 75 6.23 9.14 1.25
N ILE A 76 5.79 8.70 0.07
CA ILE A 76 4.63 7.83 -0.14
C ILE A 76 4.95 6.77 -1.19
N ILE A 77 4.42 5.57 -0.98
CA ILE A 77 4.49 4.44 -1.91
C ILE A 77 3.08 3.94 -2.15
N GLN A 78 2.77 3.61 -3.40
CA GLN A 78 1.61 2.82 -3.77
C GLN A 78 2.05 1.52 -4.42
N PHE A 79 1.37 0.42 -4.07
CA PHE A 79 1.66 -0.89 -4.61
C PHE A 79 0.41 -1.71 -4.91
N MET A 80 0.55 -2.62 -5.87
CA MET A 80 -0.39 -3.71 -6.15
C MET A 80 0.40 -5.00 -6.33
N ILE A 81 -0.08 -6.07 -5.72
CA ILE A 81 0.42 -7.43 -5.86
C ILE A 81 -0.76 -8.27 -6.34
N SER A 82 -0.59 -8.99 -7.44
CA SER A 82 -1.54 -10.01 -7.85
C SER A 82 -0.82 -11.26 -8.33
N ASP A 83 -0.64 -12.23 -7.43
CA ASP A 83 -0.01 -13.51 -7.75
C ASP A 83 -0.81 -14.31 -8.79
N ILE A 84 -2.14 -14.17 -8.77
CA ILE A 84 -3.02 -14.91 -9.68
C ILE A 84 -2.81 -14.46 -11.13
N SER A 85 -2.60 -13.17 -11.34
CA SER A 85 -2.44 -12.57 -12.68
C SER A 85 -0.98 -12.27 -13.04
N ASP A 86 -0.04 -12.63 -12.17
CA ASP A 86 1.39 -12.28 -12.28
C ASP A 86 1.58 -10.79 -12.61
N THR A 87 0.90 -9.93 -11.85
CA THR A 87 0.88 -8.48 -12.06
C THR A 87 1.32 -7.75 -10.79
N TYR A 88 2.32 -6.88 -10.92
CA TYR A 88 2.85 -6.07 -9.84
C TYR A 88 2.93 -4.60 -10.26
N TYR A 89 2.47 -3.72 -9.37
CA TYR A 89 2.56 -2.28 -9.50
C TYR A 89 3.35 -1.73 -8.32
N PHE A 90 4.29 -0.84 -8.61
CA PHE A 90 4.99 -0.04 -7.62
C PHE A 90 5.13 1.38 -8.10
N GLU A 91 4.82 2.33 -7.23
CA GLU A 91 5.14 3.72 -7.46
C GLU A 91 5.55 4.37 -6.15
N LYS A 92 6.61 5.19 -6.18
CA LYS A 92 7.11 5.93 -5.03
C LYS A 92 7.33 7.39 -5.40
N TYR A 93 6.77 8.27 -4.58
CA TYR A 93 7.10 9.68 -4.59
C TYR A 93 7.79 10.10 -3.30
N LYS A 94 8.65 11.09 -3.45
CA LYS A 94 9.20 11.86 -2.34
C LYS A 94 9.13 13.34 -2.68
N ASP A 95 8.46 14.11 -1.85
CA ASP A 95 8.33 15.56 -1.99
C ASP A 95 7.86 15.95 -3.41
N LYS A 96 6.82 15.24 -3.91
CA LYS A 96 6.23 15.37 -5.26
C LYS A 96 7.13 14.99 -6.43
N VAL A 97 8.27 14.36 -6.16
CA VAL A 97 9.19 13.85 -7.18
C VAL A 97 9.04 12.34 -7.29
N LEU A 98 8.80 11.84 -8.50
CA LEU A 98 8.80 10.40 -8.78
C LEU A 98 10.22 9.85 -8.56
N GLU A 99 10.38 8.97 -7.58
CA GLU A 99 11.66 8.29 -7.32
C GLU A 99 11.74 6.92 -8.00
N ARG A 100 10.59 6.23 -8.12
CA ARG A 100 10.50 4.90 -8.72
C ARG A 100 9.10 4.65 -9.26
N LYS A 101 9.01 4.15 -10.48
CA LYS A 101 7.82 3.50 -11.02
C LYS A 101 8.21 2.17 -11.62
N TYR A 102 7.50 1.12 -11.26
CA TYR A 102 7.74 -0.23 -11.77
C TYR A 102 6.42 -0.94 -11.99
N ILE A 103 6.19 -1.36 -13.22
CA ILE A 103 4.99 -2.11 -13.61
C ILE A 103 5.45 -3.36 -14.33
N TYR A 104 5.07 -4.50 -13.77
CA TYR A 104 5.30 -5.81 -14.34
C TYR A 104 3.96 -6.53 -14.51
N SER A 105 3.78 -7.19 -15.64
CA SER A 105 2.56 -7.95 -15.94
C SER A 105 2.90 -9.11 -16.87
N GLN A 106 2.53 -10.33 -16.45
CA GLN A 106 2.56 -11.54 -17.29
C GLN A 106 3.92 -11.82 -17.96
N GLY A 107 5.02 -11.70 -17.20
CA GLY A 107 6.37 -11.95 -17.74
C GLY A 107 7.05 -10.74 -18.37
N GLU A 108 6.35 -9.61 -18.51
CA GLU A 108 6.87 -8.42 -19.18
C GLU A 108 6.91 -7.20 -18.25
N ILE A 109 7.96 -6.40 -18.41
CA ILE A 109 8.10 -5.11 -17.74
C ILE A 109 7.46 -4.06 -18.65
N ALA A 110 6.34 -3.50 -18.20
CA ALA A 110 5.63 -2.44 -18.91
C ALA A 110 6.25 -1.07 -18.64
N GLU A 111 6.67 -0.81 -17.40
CA GLU A 111 7.33 0.44 -17.00
C GLU A 111 8.45 0.18 -15.99
N ASP A 112 9.58 0.87 -16.14
CA ASP A 112 10.76 0.77 -15.25
C ASP A 112 11.47 2.13 -15.22
N GLU A 113 11.02 3.02 -14.33
CA GLU A 113 11.55 4.36 -14.15
C GLU A 113 12.17 4.54 -12.76
N GLY A 114 13.26 5.33 -12.66
CA GLY A 114 14.03 5.47 -11.43
C GLY A 114 14.97 4.28 -11.18
N SER A 115 15.48 4.12 -9.95
CA SER A 115 16.44 3.05 -9.66
C SER A 115 16.46 2.61 -8.20
N GLY A 116 16.69 1.32 -7.96
CA GLY A 116 17.30 0.82 -6.71
C GLY A 116 16.36 0.52 -5.54
N ILE A 117 15.04 0.63 -5.71
CA ILE A 117 14.06 0.32 -4.64
C ILE A 117 13.46 -1.06 -4.83
N ILE A 118 12.92 -1.35 -6.01
CA ILE A 118 12.44 -2.67 -6.38
C ILE A 118 13.45 -3.33 -7.32
N ARG A 119 13.85 -4.55 -6.97
CA ARG A 119 14.77 -5.41 -7.71
C ARG A 119 14.01 -6.56 -8.35
N GLN A 120 14.34 -6.85 -9.61
CA GLN A 120 13.62 -7.84 -10.43
C GLN A 120 13.94 -9.29 -10.03
N ASP A 121 15.10 -9.53 -9.42
CA ASP A 121 15.58 -10.84 -8.99
C ASP A 121 15.13 -11.23 -7.58
N GLU A 122 14.43 -10.32 -6.89
CA GLU A 122 13.91 -10.51 -5.54
C GLU A 122 12.37 -10.61 -5.57
N ASP A 123 11.80 -11.32 -4.60
CA ASP A 123 10.34 -11.46 -4.48
C ASP A 123 9.71 -10.09 -4.19
N PHE A 124 8.76 -9.67 -5.04
CA PHE A 124 8.15 -8.35 -4.98
C PHE A 124 7.33 -8.17 -3.68
N THR A 125 6.61 -9.21 -3.27
CA THR A 125 5.81 -9.21 -2.04
C THR A 125 6.72 -9.05 -0.83
N ASP A 126 7.84 -9.78 -0.79
CA ASP A 126 8.83 -9.64 0.28
C ASP A 126 9.41 -8.22 0.36
N GLN A 127 9.74 -7.60 -0.78
CA GLN A 127 10.25 -6.24 -0.84
C GLN A 127 9.23 -5.20 -0.33
N ILE A 128 7.94 -5.35 -0.66
CA ILE A 128 6.87 -4.50 -0.13
C ILE A 128 6.78 -4.61 1.40
N TRP A 129 6.85 -5.82 1.95
CA TRP A 129 6.76 -6.00 3.40
C TRP A 129 8.01 -5.53 4.13
N GLU A 130 9.19 -5.59 3.52
CA GLU A 130 10.40 -4.95 4.05
C GLU A 130 10.29 -3.42 4.08
N LEU A 131 9.61 -2.82 3.09
CA LEU A 131 9.31 -1.38 3.10
C LEU A 131 8.28 -1.04 4.19
N ALA A 132 7.25 -1.87 4.36
CA ALA A 132 6.28 -1.72 5.43
C ALA A 132 6.94 -1.79 6.82
N ASP A 133 7.85 -2.76 7.05
CA ASP A 133 8.66 -2.85 8.26
C ASP A 133 9.45 -1.57 8.53
N ARG A 134 10.08 -1.03 7.49
CA ARG A 134 10.90 0.18 7.58
C ARG A 134 10.08 1.41 7.96
N TYR A 135 8.89 1.56 7.39
CA TYR A 135 8.04 2.73 7.62
C TYR A 135 7.30 2.62 8.95
N LEU A 136 6.76 1.45 9.26
CA LEU A 136 5.97 1.23 10.48
C LEU A 136 6.85 1.02 11.72
N GLN A 137 8.10 0.58 11.57
CA GLN A 137 9.06 0.30 12.65
C GLN A 137 8.50 -0.59 13.78
N ASN A 138 7.63 -1.52 13.43
CA ASN A 138 6.92 -2.39 14.38
C ASN A 138 7.13 -3.89 14.12
N ASN A 139 8.08 -4.27 13.25
CA ASN A 139 8.26 -5.65 12.77
C ASN A 139 6.99 -6.23 12.11
N PHE A 140 6.27 -5.39 11.36
CA PHE A 140 5.10 -5.75 10.57
C PHE A 140 5.20 -7.11 9.86
N LYS A 141 6.29 -7.39 9.14
CA LYS A 141 6.48 -8.65 8.40
C LYS A 141 6.39 -9.89 9.31
N THR A 142 6.74 -9.75 10.58
CA THR A 142 6.70 -10.84 11.56
C THR A 142 5.38 -10.91 12.32
N ASN A 143 4.66 -9.79 12.48
CA ASN A 143 3.46 -9.70 13.32
C ASN A 143 2.20 -9.26 12.57
N MET A 144 2.18 -9.26 11.24
CA MET A 144 1.07 -8.76 10.42
C MET A 144 -0.28 -9.39 10.82
N PHE A 145 -0.29 -10.70 11.11
CA PHE A 145 -1.49 -11.44 11.50
C PHE A 145 -2.00 -11.10 12.91
N ASP A 146 -1.16 -10.50 13.75
CA ASP A 146 -1.53 -10.02 15.08
C ASP A 146 -2.01 -8.55 15.06
N GLN A 147 -1.81 -7.84 13.94
CA GLN A 147 -2.22 -6.45 13.81
C GLN A 147 -3.74 -6.31 13.66
N GLN A 148 -4.27 -5.23 14.24
CA GLN A 148 -5.63 -4.77 13.99
C GLN A 148 -5.59 -3.53 13.09
N PHE A 149 -6.41 -3.56 12.06
CA PHE A 149 -6.59 -2.47 11.11
C PHE A 149 -7.90 -1.77 11.43
N LYS A 150 -7.90 -0.45 11.32
CA LYS A 150 -9.13 0.35 11.39
C LYS A 150 -9.72 0.45 9.99
N ARG A 151 -10.93 -0.05 9.82
CA ARG A 151 -11.70 0.07 8.58
C ARG A 151 -12.41 1.41 8.52
N TYR A 152 -12.24 2.11 7.40
CA TYR A 152 -12.92 3.34 7.07
C TYR A 152 -13.73 3.17 5.79
N LYS A 153 -14.85 3.87 5.71
CA LYS A 153 -15.56 4.13 4.46
C LYS A 153 -14.95 5.38 3.81
N VAL A 154 -14.67 5.29 2.51
CA VAL A 154 -14.23 6.39 1.63
C VAL A 154 -15.34 6.76 0.63
#